data_AF-A0A2H9LPR1-F1
#
_entry.id   AF-A0A2H9LPR1-F1
#
_cell.length_a   1.000
_cell.length_b   1.000
_cell.length_c   1.000
_cell.angle_alpha   90.00
_cell.angle_beta   90.00
_cell.angle_gamma   90.00
#
_symmetry.space_group_name_H-M   'P 1'
#
loop_
_entity.id
_entity.type
_entity.pdbx_description
1 polymer ?
#
loop_
_entity_poly.entity_id
_entity_poly.type
_entity_poly.pdbx_seq_one_letter_code
_entity_poly.pdbx_strand_id
1 'polypeptide(L)'
;MLKETTGENTDGHLNFIPKMGKEELIKGYKKIISTIYSPEKYYERLKEFIKNYEPKARSKLSKTGLRAFFKSMWGIGVMSKSRFLYWKLILKTFFTKIKALPVAVELAIEGLHFEKITKRTAGV
;
A
#
# COMPACT_ATOMS: atom_id res chain seq x y z
N MET A 1 -3.27 -22.06 27.29
CA MET A 1 -3.35 -20.62 27.61
C MET A 1 -3.65 -19.85 26.33
N LEU A 2 -4.67 -18.99 26.34
CA LEU A 2 -4.91 -18.04 25.25
C LEU A 2 -3.85 -16.95 25.37
N LYS A 3 -3.09 -16.69 24.30
CA LYS A 3 -2.14 -15.57 24.24
C LYS A 3 -2.89 -14.24 24.33
N GLU A 4 -2.27 -13.22 24.90
CA GLU A 4 -2.76 -11.84 24.82
C GLU A 4 -2.86 -11.39 23.36
N THR A 5 -3.94 -10.68 23.02
CA THR A 5 -4.20 -10.20 21.67
C THR A 5 -3.27 -9.02 21.35
N THR A 6 -2.49 -9.14 20.28
CA THR A 6 -1.58 -8.08 19.81
C THR A 6 -2.28 -7.00 19.00
N GLY A 7 -3.50 -7.28 18.51
CA GLY A 7 -4.21 -6.44 17.52
C GLY A 7 -3.62 -6.51 16.11
N GLU A 8 -2.65 -7.39 15.87
CA GLU A 8 -1.98 -7.54 14.57
C GLU A 8 -2.74 -8.53 13.67
N ASN A 9 -3.41 -8.03 12.64
CA ASN A 9 -4.19 -8.88 11.72
C ASN A 9 -3.33 -9.55 10.64
N THR A 10 -2.01 -9.37 10.65
CA THR A 10 -1.09 -9.87 9.63
C THR A 10 0.02 -10.76 10.17
N ASP A 11 -0.06 -11.19 11.43
CA ASP A 11 0.92 -12.10 12.05
C ASP A 11 0.78 -13.56 11.60
N GLY A 12 -0.28 -13.88 10.84
CA GLY A 12 -0.55 -15.23 10.33
C GLY A 12 -0.99 -16.21 11.42
N HIS A 13 -1.40 -15.72 12.60
CA HIS A 13 -2.00 -16.56 13.62
C HIS A 13 -3.42 -16.96 13.23
N LEU A 14 -3.75 -18.24 13.37
CA LEU A 14 -5.09 -18.74 13.07
C LEU A 14 -5.91 -18.77 14.36
N ASN A 15 -7.08 -18.16 14.31
CA ASN A 15 -8.12 -18.24 15.35
C ASN A 15 -9.24 -19.23 14.99
N PHE A 16 -9.03 -20.06 13.96
CA PHE A 16 -9.98 -21.08 13.50
C PHE A 16 -9.25 -22.36 13.08
N ILE A 17 -9.99 -23.46 12.97
CA ILE A 17 -9.48 -24.73 12.42
C ILE A 17 -9.62 -24.67 10.88
N PRO A 18 -8.51 -24.62 10.12
CA PRO A 18 -8.58 -24.51 8.67
C PRO A 18 -9.02 -25.83 8.03
N LYS A 19 -9.78 -25.75 6.93
CA LYS A 19 -10.16 -26.93 6.12
C LYS A 19 -8.95 -27.52 5.36
N MET A 20 -8.00 -26.68 4.99
CA MET A 20 -6.71 -27.09 4.43
C MET A 20 -5.67 -27.19 5.55
N GLY A 21 -4.53 -27.82 5.27
CA GLY A 21 -3.41 -27.84 6.22
C GLY A 21 -2.99 -26.42 6.62
N LYS A 22 -2.76 -26.19 7.92
CA LYS A 22 -2.35 -24.88 8.47
C LYS A 22 -1.14 -24.29 7.74
N GLU A 23 -0.15 -25.11 7.43
CA GLU A 23 1.06 -24.69 6.73
C GLU A 23 0.77 -24.22 5.31
N GLU A 24 -0.04 -24.96 4.56
CA GLU A 24 -0.45 -24.59 3.21
C GLU A 24 -1.32 -23.32 3.20
N LEU A 25 -2.19 -23.13 4.21
CA LEU A 25 -2.95 -21.89 4.35
C LEU A 25 -2.03 -20.68 4.55
N ILE A 26 -1.08 -20.78 5.49
CA ILE A 26 -0.14 -19.69 5.80
C ILE A 26 0.76 -19.41 4.59
N LYS A 27 1.24 -20.45 3.91
CA LYS A 27 2.05 -20.32 2.69
C LYS A 27 1.27 -19.65 1.55
N GLY A 28 0.02 -20.03 1.36
CA GLY A 28 -0.89 -19.40 0.39
C GLY A 28 -1.11 -17.93 0.70
N TYR A 29 -1.40 -17.59 1.97
CA TYR A 29 -1.54 -16.20 2.43
C TYR A 29 -0.27 -15.38 2.14
N LYS A 30 0.91 -15.87 2.55
CA LYS A 30 2.20 -15.20 2.31
C LYS A 30 2.45 -14.96 0.82
N LYS A 31 2.16 -15.96 -0.02
CA LYS A 31 2.27 -15.86 -1.49
C LYS A 31 1.33 -14.79 -2.05
N ILE A 32 0.10 -14.69 -1.55
CA ILE A 32 -0.87 -13.68 -2.01
C ILE A 32 -0.36 -12.28 -1.66
N ILE A 33 -0.02 -12.02 -0.40
CA ILE A 33 0.40 -10.68 0.03
C ILE A 33 1.71 -10.24 -0.65
N SER A 34 2.68 -11.15 -0.84
CA SER A 34 3.91 -10.86 -1.56
C SER A 34 3.68 -10.56 -3.04
N THR A 35 2.66 -11.16 -3.64
CA THR A 35 2.32 -10.92 -5.04
C THR A 35 1.55 -9.61 -5.19
N ILE A 36 0.44 -9.44 -4.47
CA ILE A 36 -0.46 -8.29 -4.69
C ILE A 36 0.17 -6.98 -4.20
N TYR A 37 1.00 -7.01 -3.15
CA TYR A 37 1.69 -5.84 -2.63
C TYR A 37 3.14 -5.72 -3.13
N SER A 38 3.55 -6.51 -4.12
CA SER A 38 4.75 -6.19 -4.88
C SER A 38 4.60 -4.78 -5.48
N PRO A 39 5.66 -3.94 -5.45
CA PRO A 39 5.57 -2.57 -5.94
C PRO A 39 4.97 -2.48 -7.35
N GLU A 40 5.37 -3.36 -8.24
CA GLU A 40 4.92 -3.38 -9.63
C GLU A 40 3.42 -3.63 -9.73
N LYS A 41 2.90 -4.66 -9.05
CA LYS A 41 1.46 -5.01 -9.07
C LYS A 41 0.62 -4.00 -8.32
N TYR A 42 1.13 -3.44 -7.22
CA TYR A 42 0.41 -2.41 -6.49
C TYR A 42 0.27 -1.13 -7.32
N TYR A 43 1.36 -0.60 -7.86
CA TYR A 43 1.33 0.60 -8.68
C TYR A 43 0.60 0.41 -10.02
N GLU A 44 0.58 -0.81 -10.58
CA GLU A 44 -0.29 -1.17 -11.70
C GLU A 44 -1.76 -0.93 -11.38
N ARG A 45 -2.22 -1.45 -10.23
CA ARG A 45 -3.59 -1.23 -9.75
C ARG A 45 -3.88 0.24 -9.46
N LEU A 46 -2.93 0.98 -8.87
CA LEU A 46 -3.10 2.42 -8.62
C LEU A 46 -3.29 3.21 -9.92
N LYS A 47 -2.52 2.91 -10.97
CA LYS A 47 -2.69 3.60 -12.26
C LYS A 47 -4.08 3.37 -12.84
N GLU A 48 -4.60 2.14 -12.78
CA GLU A 48 -5.94 1.83 -13.29
C GLU A 48 -7.03 2.46 -12.42
N PHE A 49 -6.85 2.46 -11.10
CA PHE A 49 -7.75 3.17 -10.19
C PHE A 49 -7.81 4.66 -10.52
N ILE A 50 -6.67 5.35 -10.59
CA ILE A 50 -6.63 6.80 -10.84
C ILE A 50 -7.22 7.17 -12.21
N LYS A 51 -7.02 6.33 -13.23
CA LYS A 51 -7.62 6.50 -14.55
C LYS A 51 -9.15 6.61 -14.45
N ASN A 52 -9.77 5.69 -13.73
CA ASN A 52 -11.24 5.59 -13.60
C ASN A 52 -11.82 6.41 -12.44
N TYR A 53 -11.01 6.86 -11.48
CA TYR A 53 -11.46 7.53 -10.27
C TYR A 53 -11.96 8.95 -10.52
N GLU A 54 -13.23 9.24 -10.25
CA GLU A 54 -13.80 10.59 -10.36
C GLU A 54 -13.82 11.31 -9.00
N PRO A 55 -12.98 12.36 -8.80
CA PRO A 55 -12.96 13.09 -7.54
C PRO A 55 -14.24 13.90 -7.37
N LYS A 56 -15.19 13.41 -6.56
CA LYS A 56 -16.48 14.07 -6.31
C LYS A 56 -16.36 15.27 -5.35
N ALA A 57 -15.39 15.25 -4.45
CA ALA A 57 -15.14 16.33 -3.50
C ALA A 57 -13.76 16.95 -3.75
N ARG A 58 -13.66 18.28 -3.60
CA ARG A 58 -12.35 18.94 -3.55
C ARG A 58 -11.74 18.66 -2.18
N SER A 59 -10.59 17.98 -2.17
CA SER A 59 -9.73 17.95 -0.98
C SER A 59 -9.33 19.38 -0.63
N LYS A 60 -9.64 19.83 0.60
CA LYS A 60 -9.09 21.08 1.12
C LYS A 60 -7.60 20.88 1.37
N LEU A 61 -6.78 21.83 0.92
CA LEU A 61 -5.36 21.84 1.28
C LEU A 61 -5.25 22.05 2.80
N SER A 62 -4.67 21.06 3.49
CA SER A 62 -4.40 21.13 4.92
C SER A 62 -2.90 21.14 5.17
N LYS A 63 -2.45 21.80 6.25
CA LYS A 63 -1.04 21.81 6.66
C LYS A 63 -0.52 20.37 6.84
N THR A 64 -1.34 19.49 7.42
CA THR A 64 -1.03 18.07 7.61
C THR A 64 -0.87 17.33 6.30
N GLY A 65 -1.78 17.53 5.34
CA GLY A 65 -1.70 16.92 4.01
C GLY A 65 -0.48 17.38 3.23
N LEU A 66 -0.15 18.67 3.30
CA LEU A 66 1.05 19.21 2.65
C LEU A 66 2.33 18.63 3.28
N ARG A 67 2.39 18.53 4.62
CA ARG A 67 3.50 17.89 5.32
C ARG A 67 3.63 16.41 4.96
N ALA A 68 2.52 15.69 4.84
CA ALA A 68 2.50 14.29 4.41
C ALA A 68 3.01 14.14 2.97
N PHE A 69 2.62 15.04 2.07
CA PHE A 69 3.10 15.05 0.69
C PHE A 69 4.63 15.20 0.63
N PHE A 70 5.21 16.22 1.26
CA PHE A 70 6.67 16.39 1.27
C PHE A 70 7.42 15.23 1.95
N LYS A 71 6.86 14.69 3.05
CA LYS A 71 7.41 13.48 3.67
C LYS A 71 7.39 12.28 2.72
N SER A 72 6.33 12.12 1.92
CA SER A 72 6.23 11.05 0.92
C SER A 72 7.22 11.23 -0.22
N MET A 73 7.48 12.47 -0.65
CA MET A 73 8.49 12.77 -1.68
C MET A 73 9.88 12.34 -1.22
N TRP A 74 10.23 12.61 0.03
CA TRP A 74 11.51 12.16 0.60
C TRP A 74 11.51 10.63 0.85
N GLY A 75 10.56 10.14 1.63
CA GLY A 75 10.54 8.74 2.08
C GLY A 75 10.33 7.73 0.95
N ILE A 76 9.46 8.03 -0.03
CA ILE A 76 9.21 7.15 -1.17
C ILE A 76 10.02 7.61 -2.38
N GLY A 77 9.90 8.89 -2.75
CA GLY A 77 10.49 9.44 -3.97
C GLY A 77 12.03 9.51 -3.98
N VAL A 78 12.69 9.47 -2.82
CA VAL A 78 14.16 9.45 -2.72
C VAL A 78 14.65 8.13 -2.13
N MET A 79 14.14 7.73 -0.96
CA MET A 79 14.71 6.62 -0.19
C MET A 79 14.18 5.22 -0.60
N SER A 80 12.97 5.10 -1.16
CA SER A 80 12.38 3.79 -1.45
C SER A 80 12.91 3.14 -2.73
N LYS A 81 12.85 1.81 -2.79
CA LYS A 81 13.06 1.03 -4.02
C LYS A 81 12.00 1.35 -5.07
N SER A 82 10.79 1.71 -4.64
CA SER A 82 9.64 2.04 -5.48
C SER A 82 9.65 3.48 -6.04
N ARG A 83 10.76 4.23 -5.89
CA ARG A 83 10.85 5.66 -6.22
C ARG A 83 10.45 6.00 -7.67
N PHE A 84 10.83 5.16 -8.64
CA PHE A 84 10.49 5.40 -10.04
C PHE A 84 9.00 5.18 -10.31
N LEU A 85 8.39 4.18 -9.66
CA LEU A 85 6.96 3.93 -9.75
C LEU A 85 6.16 5.08 -9.09
N TYR A 86 6.65 5.56 -7.94
CA TYR A 86 6.12 6.74 -7.25
C TYR A 86 6.12 7.97 -8.15
N TRP A 87 7.27 8.37 -8.68
CA TRP A 87 7.34 9.56 -9.53
C TRP A 87 6.52 9.41 -10.81
N LYS A 88 6.50 8.22 -11.41
CA LYS A 88 5.64 7.94 -12.56
C LYS A 88 4.16 8.13 -12.23
N LEU A 89 3.69 7.67 -11.06
CA LEU A 89 2.31 7.86 -10.61
C LEU A 89 2.01 9.34 -10.34
N ILE A 90 2.88 10.02 -9.59
CA ILE A 90 2.69 11.42 -9.19
C ILE A 90 2.69 12.34 -10.41
N LEU A 91 3.69 12.25 -11.28
CA LEU A 91 3.77 13.08 -12.48
C LEU A 91 2.59 12.80 -13.42
N LYS A 92 2.26 11.52 -13.69
CA LYS A 92 1.11 11.18 -14.53
C LYS A 92 -0.19 11.75 -13.96
N THR A 93 -0.41 11.61 -12.65
CA THR A 93 -1.63 12.11 -11.99
C THR A 93 -1.67 13.64 -12.02
N PHE A 94 -0.55 14.31 -11.78
CA PHE A 94 -0.46 15.76 -11.84
C PHE A 94 -0.87 16.31 -13.22
N PHE A 95 -0.35 15.74 -14.30
CA PHE A 95 -0.61 16.23 -15.67
C PHE A 95 -1.96 15.76 -16.25
N THR A 96 -2.53 14.65 -15.79
CA THR A 96 -3.77 14.10 -16.38
C THR A 96 -5.01 14.30 -15.50
N LYS A 97 -4.85 14.34 -14.17
CA LYS A 97 -5.96 14.33 -13.22
C LYS A 97 -5.58 14.95 -11.87
N ILE A 98 -5.15 16.22 -11.88
CA ILE A 98 -4.63 16.92 -10.69
C ILE A 98 -5.54 16.84 -9.46
N LYS A 99 -6.87 16.80 -9.65
CA LYS A 99 -7.85 16.65 -8.55
C LYS A 99 -7.74 15.30 -7.82
N ALA A 100 -7.17 14.27 -8.44
CA ALA A 100 -6.92 12.96 -7.85
C ALA A 100 -5.53 12.87 -7.19
N LEU A 101 -4.69 13.90 -7.28
CA LEU A 101 -3.34 13.88 -6.73
C LEU A 101 -3.29 13.61 -5.21
N PRO A 102 -4.17 14.18 -4.37
CA PRO A 102 -4.18 13.87 -2.93
C PRO A 102 -4.38 12.38 -2.67
N VAL A 103 -5.33 11.75 -3.37
CA VAL A 103 -5.62 10.32 -3.25
C VAL A 103 -4.47 9.47 -3.80
N ALA A 104 -3.83 9.88 -4.90
CA ALA A 104 -2.66 9.17 -5.42
C ALA A 104 -1.48 9.18 -4.43
N VAL A 105 -1.26 10.29 -3.71
CA VAL A 105 -0.24 10.39 -2.67
C VAL A 105 -0.58 9.51 -1.47
N GLU A 106 -1.83 9.56 -1.00
CA GLU A 106 -2.33 8.73 0.10
C GLU A 106 -2.14 7.24 -0.20
N LEU A 107 -2.62 6.78 -1.35
CA LEU A 107 -2.47 5.39 -1.78
C LEU A 107 -1.00 5.01 -1.97
N ALA A 108 -0.12 5.91 -2.41
CA ALA A 108 1.31 5.61 -2.47
C ALA A 108 1.93 5.42 -1.07
N ILE A 109 1.48 6.17 -0.06
CA ILE A 109 1.90 6.01 1.33
C ILE A 109 1.39 4.69 1.91
N GLU A 110 0.13 4.33 1.64
CA GLU A 110 -0.41 3.01 1.98
C GLU A 110 0.37 1.87 1.31
N GLY A 111 0.75 2.04 0.04
CA GLY A 111 1.62 1.10 -0.67
C GLY A 111 2.94 0.83 0.06
N LEU A 112 3.61 1.90 0.53
CA LEU A 112 4.83 1.74 1.35
C LEU A 112 4.55 0.99 2.66
N HIS A 113 3.40 1.23 3.28
CA HIS A 113 3.00 0.49 4.48
C HIS A 113 2.80 -1.00 4.17
N PHE A 114 2.07 -1.33 3.09
CA PHE A 114 1.86 -2.72 2.67
C PHE A 114 3.16 -3.43 2.28
N GLU A 115 4.09 -2.76 1.60
CA GLU A 115 5.43 -3.30 1.32
C GLU A 115 6.15 -3.68 2.63
N LYS A 116 6.13 -2.81 3.64
CA LYS A 116 6.78 -3.07 4.95
C LYS A 116 6.13 -4.22 5.71
N ILE A 117 4.80 -4.26 5.77
CA ILE A 117 4.06 -5.34 6.44
C ILE A 117 4.31 -6.66 5.71
N THR A 118 4.23 -6.68 4.38
CA THR A 118 4.50 -7.86 3.57
C THR A 118 5.91 -8.39 3.79
N LYS A 119 6.92 -7.51 3.83
CA LYS A 119 8.29 -7.90 4.16
C LYS A 119 8.38 -8.55 5.55
N ARG A 120 7.74 -7.96 6.56
CA ARG A 120 7.73 -8.49 7.94
C ARG A 120 7.05 -9.86 8.04
N THR A 121 5.94 -10.06 7.34
CA THR A 121 5.09 -11.24 7.43
C THR A 121 5.53 -12.38 6.51
N ALA A 122 5.89 -12.06 5.26
CA ALA A 122 6.25 -13.05 4.24
C ALA A 122 7.76 -13.34 4.18
N GLY A 123 8.61 -12.52 4.81
CA GLY A 123 10.06 -12.73 4.84
C GLY A 123 10.75 -12.47 3.49
N VAL A 124 10.19 -11.57 2.68
CA VAL A 124 10.67 -11.18 1.34
C VAL A 124 11.31 -9.79 1.32
#